data_AF-A0A7S8E8Y2-F1
#
_entry.id   AF-A0A7S8E8Y2-F1
#
_cell.length_a   1.000
_cell.length_b   1.000
_cell.length_c   1.000
_cell.angle_alpha   90.00
_cell.angle_beta   90.00
_cell.angle_gamma   90.00
#
_symmetry.space_group_name_H-M   'P 1'
#
loop_
_entity.id
_entity.type
_entity.pdbx_description
1 polymer ?
#
loop_
_entity_poly.entity_id
_entity_poly.type
_entity_poly.pdbx_seq_one_letter_code
_entity_poly.pdbx_strand_id
1 'polypeptide(L)'
;MSSTKKPQPPNLDLIAMVQNARMQHDDHVIPSKVNSIYWIEAKPATATHTPTAHTLEIRVTTSVQAVDALWERVKAATHVGELGYKSKVSTCPTEPGQPQDARTIVICTYDATDTDHVQRVADHVRQLGIADEAVTFAAMNARERHIKGPQE
;
A
#
# COMPACT_ATOMS: atom_id res chain seq x y z
N MET A 1 37.23 -6.34 -30.16
CA MET A 1 35.95 -7.06 -30.08
C MET A 1 35.32 -6.77 -28.71
N SER A 2 34.42 -5.79 -28.62
CA SER A 2 33.71 -5.51 -27.36
C SER A 2 32.64 -6.57 -27.14
N SER A 3 32.85 -7.43 -26.14
CA SER A 3 31.83 -8.38 -25.69
C SER A 3 30.80 -7.61 -24.87
N THR A 4 29.68 -7.27 -25.50
CA THR A 4 28.49 -6.78 -24.80
C THR A 4 27.91 -7.93 -23.99
N LYS A 5 28.23 -7.98 -22.69
CA LYS A 5 27.53 -8.85 -21.74
C LYS A 5 26.05 -8.43 -21.75
N LYS A 6 25.18 -9.28 -22.30
CA LYS A 6 23.73 -9.10 -22.16
C LYS A 6 23.38 -9.10 -20.65
N PRO A 7 22.54 -8.18 -20.18
CA PRO A 7 22.11 -8.18 -18.79
C PRO A 7 21.42 -9.51 -18.48
N GLN A 8 21.78 -10.12 -17.35
CA GLN A 8 21.11 -11.34 -16.89
C GLN A 8 19.65 -11.00 -16.55
N PRO A 9 18.69 -11.87 -16.90
CA PRO A 9 17.31 -11.66 -16.51
C PRO A 9 17.20 -11.66 -14.97
N PRO A 10 16.29 -10.84 -14.40
CA PRO A 10 16.11 -10.78 -12.95
C PRO A 10 15.76 -12.15 -12.37
N ASN A 11 16.41 -12.52 -11.27
CA ASN A 11 16.09 -13.74 -10.54
C ASN A 11 14.79 -13.51 -9.75
N LEU A 12 13.67 -14.03 -10.28
CA LEU A 12 12.33 -13.82 -9.72
C LEU A 12 12.15 -14.47 -8.35
N ASP A 13 12.79 -15.62 -8.11
CA ASP A 13 12.73 -16.31 -6.82
C ASP A 13 13.46 -15.52 -5.72
N LEU A 14 14.63 -14.97 -6.05
CA LEU A 14 15.38 -14.09 -5.16
C LEU A 14 14.60 -12.80 -4.86
N ILE A 15 13.95 -12.22 -5.87
CA ILE A 15 13.08 -11.04 -5.71
C ILE A 15 11.92 -11.37 -4.75
N ALA A 16 11.23 -12.49 -4.96
CA ALA A 16 10.13 -12.92 -4.11
C ALA A 16 10.59 -13.17 -2.67
N MET A 17 11.75 -13.81 -2.48
CA MET A 17 12.33 -14.05 -1.15
C MET A 17 12.65 -12.74 -0.42
N VAL A 18 13.31 -11.79 -1.08
CA VAL A 18 13.64 -10.49 -0.49
C VAL A 18 12.39 -9.67 -0.18
N GLN A 19 11.39 -9.71 -1.05
CA GLN A 19 10.10 -9.07 -0.81
C GLN A 19 9.38 -9.69 0.39
N ASN A 20 9.34 -11.01 0.48
CA ASN A 20 8.72 -11.70 1.63
C ASN A 20 9.45 -11.39 2.94
N ALA A 21 10.78 -11.39 2.94
CA ALA A 21 11.57 -11.01 4.12
C ALA A 21 11.29 -9.56 4.54
N ARG A 22 11.16 -8.64 3.56
CA ARG A 22 10.78 -7.25 3.84
C ARG A 22 9.38 -7.17 4.45
N MET A 23 8.40 -7.88 3.88
CA MET A 23 7.04 -7.90 4.40
C MET A 23 6.96 -8.47 5.83
N GLN A 24 7.77 -9.48 6.15
CA GLN A 24 7.86 -10.00 7.52
C GLN A 24 8.42 -8.97 8.50
N HIS A 25 9.38 -8.15 8.06
CA HIS A 25 9.84 -7.03 8.87
C HIS A 25 8.77 -5.96 9.03
N ASP A 26 8.05 -5.60 7.95
CA ASP A 26 6.99 -4.58 7.94
C ASP A 26 5.86 -4.87 8.95
N ASP A 27 5.56 -6.15 9.24
CA ASP A 27 4.50 -6.52 10.18
C ASP A 27 4.77 -6.03 11.62
N HIS A 28 6.02 -5.83 11.99
CA HIS A 28 6.41 -5.32 13.31
C HIS A 28 6.86 -3.85 13.28
N VAL A 29 6.79 -3.20 12.11
CA VAL A 29 7.20 -1.81 11.97
C VAL A 29 6.15 -0.86 12.57
N ILE A 30 6.63 0.12 13.32
CA ILE A 30 5.85 1.26 13.81
C ILE A 30 6.10 2.44 12.86
N PRO A 31 5.12 2.85 12.02
CA PRO A 31 5.32 3.86 10.97
C PRO A 31 5.93 5.18 11.47
N SER A 32 5.53 5.66 12.64
CA SER A 32 6.06 6.91 13.22
C SER A 32 7.54 6.86 13.58
N LYS A 33 8.13 5.66 13.71
CA LYS A 33 9.52 5.45 14.15
C LYS A 33 10.48 5.14 13.01
N VAL A 34 9.99 5.04 11.78
CA VAL A 34 10.79 4.70 10.62
C VAL A 34 11.04 5.92 9.74
N ASN A 35 12.29 6.11 9.34
CA ASN A 35 12.72 7.20 8.48
C ASN A 35 13.42 6.71 7.19
N SER A 36 13.71 5.41 7.10
CA SER A 36 14.52 4.80 6.04
C SER A 36 13.69 4.09 4.96
N ILE A 37 12.38 4.02 5.14
CA ILE A 37 11.44 3.27 4.32
C ILE A 37 10.26 4.18 4.06
N TYR A 38 9.91 4.41 2.80
CA TYR A 38 8.84 5.34 2.48
C TYR A 38 7.44 4.75 2.68
N TRP A 39 7.22 3.48 2.31
CA TRP A 39 5.96 2.74 2.49
C TRP A 39 6.19 1.45 3.28
N ILE A 40 5.33 1.19 4.26
CA ILE A 40 5.18 -0.09 4.94
C ILE A 40 3.92 -0.74 4.39
N GLU A 41 3.96 -2.03 4.06
CA GLU A 41 2.84 -2.71 3.43
C GLU A 41 2.21 -3.79 4.32
N ALA A 42 0.92 -4.05 4.10
CA ALA A 42 0.19 -5.19 4.64
C ALA A 42 -0.59 -5.87 3.51
N LYS A 43 -0.71 -7.20 3.58
CA LYS A 43 -1.47 -8.02 2.62
C LYS A 43 -2.32 -9.03 3.37
N PRO A 44 -3.46 -9.47 2.81
CA PRO A 44 -4.23 -10.57 3.37
C PRO A 44 -3.38 -11.83 3.61
N ALA A 45 -3.59 -12.50 4.74
CA ALA A 45 -2.89 -13.74 5.08
C ALA A 45 -3.20 -14.88 4.10
N THR A 46 -4.41 -14.86 3.52
CA THR A 46 -4.81 -15.71 2.40
C THR A 46 -4.98 -14.84 1.18
N ALA A 47 -4.38 -15.24 0.05
CA ALA A 47 -4.51 -14.51 -1.20
C ALA A 47 -5.98 -14.31 -1.56
N THR A 48 -6.35 -13.05 -1.80
CA THR A 48 -7.67 -12.66 -2.30
C THR A 48 -7.67 -12.69 -3.84
N HIS A 49 -8.40 -11.78 -4.46
CA HIS A 49 -8.37 -11.56 -5.91
C HIS A 49 -7.03 -10.97 -6.38
N THR A 50 -6.58 -11.43 -7.55
CA THR A 50 -5.48 -10.79 -8.29
C THR A 50 -5.92 -9.41 -8.77
N PRO A 51 -5.15 -8.34 -8.52
CA PRO A 51 -5.52 -7.00 -8.97
C PRO A 51 -5.55 -6.91 -10.51
N THR A 52 -6.54 -6.18 -11.03
CA THR A 52 -6.65 -5.86 -12.46
C THR A 52 -5.96 -4.53 -12.77
N ALA A 53 -6.06 -4.07 -14.01
CA ALA A 53 -5.56 -2.74 -14.39
C ALA A 53 -6.41 -1.59 -13.83
N HIS A 54 -7.58 -1.89 -13.25
CA HIS A 54 -8.59 -0.92 -12.84
C HIS A 54 -8.72 -0.85 -11.31
N THR A 55 -7.63 -0.84 -10.56
CA THR A 55 -7.72 -0.73 -9.09
C THR A 55 -8.25 0.64 -8.64
N LEU A 56 -9.04 0.64 -7.55
CA LEU A 56 -9.39 1.85 -6.80
C LEU A 56 -8.51 1.95 -5.55
N GLU A 57 -7.96 3.13 -5.30
CA GLU A 57 -7.28 3.47 -4.05
C GLU A 57 -8.20 4.31 -3.15
N ILE A 58 -8.35 3.87 -1.90
CA ILE A 58 -8.95 4.63 -0.83
C ILE A 58 -7.81 5.21 -0.01
N ARG A 59 -7.66 6.53 0.00
CA ARG A 59 -6.58 7.24 0.69
C ARG A 59 -7.12 7.87 1.97
N VAL A 60 -6.41 7.63 3.06
CA VAL A 60 -6.74 8.14 4.40
C VAL A 60 -5.59 9.04 4.84
N THR A 61 -5.91 10.30 5.09
CA THR A 61 -4.93 11.28 5.61
C THR A 61 -4.93 11.25 7.13
N THR A 62 -3.75 11.23 7.74
CA THR A 62 -3.58 11.22 9.20
C THR A 62 -2.30 11.96 9.59
N SER A 63 -1.95 11.97 10.87
CA SER A 63 -0.72 12.59 11.38
C SER A 63 0.23 11.54 11.98
N VAL A 64 1.49 11.92 12.17
CA VAL A 64 2.50 11.07 12.82
C VAL A 64 2.11 10.65 14.24
N GLN A 65 1.27 11.42 14.94
CA GLN A 65 0.79 11.08 16.28
C GLN A 65 -0.31 10.01 16.25
N ALA A 66 -1.13 9.98 15.19
CA ALA A 66 -2.28 9.07 15.08
C ALA A 66 -2.01 7.86 14.17
N VAL A 67 -0.96 7.91 13.34
CA VAL A 67 -0.70 6.92 12.29
C VAL A 67 -0.51 5.51 12.84
N ASP A 68 0.17 5.33 13.97
CA ASP A 68 0.50 4.00 14.47
C ASP A 68 -0.76 3.22 14.89
N ALA A 69 -1.62 3.87 15.68
CA ALA A 69 -2.88 3.27 16.14
C ALA A 69 -3.86 3.05 14.98
N LEU A 70 -3.89 3.96 14.01
CA LEU A 70 -4.73 3.80 12.82
C LEU A 70 -4.21 2.68 11.92
N TRP A 71 -2.89 2.62 11.70
CA TRP A 71 -2.27 1.59 10.90
C TRP A 71 -2.46 0.21 11.50
N GLU A 72 -2.39 0.06 12.82
CA GLU A 72 -2.65 -1.22 13.49
C GLU A 72 -4.04 -1.78 13.13
N ARG A 73 -5.08 -0.92 13.17
CA ARG A 73 -6.46 -1.31 12.78
C ARG A 73 -6.56 -1.67 11.30
N VAL A 74 -5.98 -0.85 10.42
CA VAL A 74 -5.98 -1.10 8.97
C VAL A 74 -5.23 -2.38 8.63
N LYS A 75 -4.07 -2.60 9.25
CA LYS A 75 -3.23 -3.79 9.06
C LYS A 75 -3.97 -5.04 9.50
N ALA A 76 -4.60 -5.02 10.69
CA ALA A 76 -5.40 -6.14 11.17
C ALA A 76 -6.55 -6.48 10.20
N ALA A 77 -7.34 -5.49 9.79
CA ALA A 77 -8.43 -5.67 8.82
C ALA A 77 -7.93 -6.15 7.44
N THR A 78 -6.75 -5.71 7.02
CA THR A 78 -6.11 -6.18 5.78
C THR A 78 -5.72 -7.65 5.88
N HIS A 79 -5.08 -8.05 6.98
CA HIS A 79 -4.61 -9.43 7.21
C HIS A 79 -5.76 -10.45 7.18
N VAL A 80 -6.92 -10.10 7.71
CA VAL A 80 -8.11 -10.97 7.71
C VAL A 80 -8.93 -10.90 6.40
N GLY A 81 -8.53 -10.06 5.43
CA GLY A 81 -9.18 -9.96 4.13
C GLY A 81 -10.44 -9.08 4.10
N GLU A 82 -10.70 -8.29 5.14
CA GLU A 82 -11.84 -7.38 5.20
C GLU A 82 -11.64 -6.15 4.30
N LEU A 83 -10.39 -5.77 4.03
CA LEU A 83 -10.08 -4.68 3.11
C LEU A 83 -9.80 -5.22 1.69
N GLY A 84 -9.03 -4.46 0.90
CA GLY A 84 -8.62 -4.86 -0.44
C GLY A 84 -7.44 -5.83 -0.46
N TYR A 85 -6.83 -6.01 -1.63
CA TYR A 85 -5.71 -6.95 -1.81
C TYR A 85 -4.41 -6.49 -1.16
N LYS A 86 -4.31 -5.19 -0.80
CA LYS A 86 -3.16 -4.58 -0.16
C LYS A 86 -3.55 -3.28 0.56
N SER A 87 -2.86 -3.01 1.66
CA SER A 87 -2.80 -1.68 2.28
C SER A 87 -1.35 -1.24 2.45
N LYS A 88 -1.09 0.07 2.38
CA LYS A 88 0.23 0.67 2.60
C LYS A 88 0.14 1.93 3.44
N VAL A 89 1.11 2.19 4.30
CA VAL A 89 1.21 3.41 5.11
C VAL A 89 2.52 4.12 4.87
N SER A 90 2.46 5.44 4.70
CA SER A 90 3.65 6.26 4.51
C SER A 90 4.32 6.54 5.84
N THR A 91 5.64 6.66 5.83
CA THR A 91 6.41 7.08 7.01
C THR A 91 6.74 8.57 7.00
N CYS A 92 6.44 9.25 5.90
CA CYS A 92 6.60 10.69 5.70
C CYS A 92 5.49 11.24 4.78
N PRO A 93 5.42 12.57 4.58
CA PRO A 93 4.42 13.19 3.70
C PRO A 93 4.52 12.69 2.26
N THR A 94 3.37 12.51 1.61
CA THR A 94 3.29 11.91 0.27
C THR A 94 3.21 12.90 -0.87
N GLU A 95 2.71 14.10 -0.59
CA GLU A 95 2.49 15.12 -1.62
C GLU A 95 3.26 16.41 -1.29
N PRO A 96 3.72 17.16 -2.30
CA PRO A 96 4.30 18.47 -2.11
C PRO A 96 3.35 19.41 -1.34
N GLY A 97 3.89 20.13 -0.36
CA GLY A 97 3.11 21.09 0.44
C GLY A 97 2.31 20.48 1.59
N GLN A 98 2.34 19.16 1.78
CA GLN A 98 1.78 18.57 2.99
C GLN A 98 2.61 18.96 4.24
N PRO A 99 1.95 19.13 5.41
CA PRO A 99 2.64 19.27 6.69
C PRO A 99 3.64 18.14 6.94
N GLN A 100 4.74 18.43 7.64
CA GLN A 100 5.79 17.43 7.93
C GLN A 100 5.27 16.24 8.76
N ASP A 101 4.26 16.48 9.59
CA ASP A 101 3.61 15.47 10.40
C ASP A 101 2.55 14.67 9.62
N ALA A 102 2.22 15.04 8.38
CA ALA A 102 1.24 14.31 7.57
C ALA A 102 1.70 12.88 7.26
N ARG A 103 0.75 11.95 7.32
CA ARG A 103 0.91 10.54 6.95
C ARG A 103 -0.27 10.12 6.10
N THR A 104 -0.04 9.19 5.19
CA THR A 104 -1.07 8.69 4.28
C THR A 104 -1.15 7.18 4.41
N ILE A 105 -2.36 6.65 4.59
CA ILE A 105 -2.66 5.23 4.42
C ILE A 105 -3.40 5.07 3.10
N VAL A 106 -3.07 4.04 2.33
CA VAL A 106 -3.72 3.72 1.07
C VAL A 106 -4.21 2.27 1.12
N ILE A 107 -5.47 2.07 0.82
CA ILE A 107 -6.13 0.76 0.75
C ILE A 107 -6.48 0.52 -0.71
N CYS A 108 -5.97 -0.57 -1.28
CA CYS A 108 -6.07 -0.86 -2.70
C CYS A 108 -7.09 -1.99 -2.95
N THR A 109 -8.17 -1.68 -3.64
CA THR A 109 -9.11 -2.70 -4.17
C THR A 109 -8.52 -3.39 -5.39
N TYR A 110 -9.02 -4.59 -5.72
CA TYR A 110 -8.49 -5.37 -6.84
C TYR A 110 -9.03 -4.89 -8.20
N ASP A 111 -10.29 -4.44 -8.25
CA ASP A 111 -10.96 -3.91 -9.43
C ASP A 111 -12.03 -2.90 -9.01
N ALA A 112 -12.06 -1.73 -9.64
CA ALA A 112 -13.00 -0.65 -9.40
C ALA A 112 -14.34 -0.87 -10.09
N THR A 113 -14.40 -1.79 -11.05
CA THR A 113 -15.63 -2.16 -11.76
C THR A 113 -16.46 -3.18 -10.99
N ASP A 114 -15.85 -3.89 -10.02
CA ASP A 114 -16.58 -4.67 -9.02
C ASP A 114 -17.09 -3.73 -7.93
N THR A 115 -18.26 -3.15 -8.19
CA THR A 115 -18.89 -2.17 -7.28
C THR A 115 -19.26 -2.78 -5.94
N ASP A 116 -19.57 -4.08 -5.89
CA ASP A 116 -19.94 -4.77 -4.65
C ASP A 116 -18.72 -4.92 -3.75
N HIS A 117 -17.57 -5.32 -4.31
CA HIS A 117 -16.31 -5.34 -3.58
C HIS A 117 -15.88 -3.94 -3.13
N VAL A 118 -15.99 -2.94 -4.00
CA VAL A 118 -15.66 -1.54 -3.63
C VAL A 118 -16.51 -1.05 -2.47
N GLN A 119 -17.82 -1.28 -2.52
CA GLN A 119 -18.74 -0.86 -1.47
C GLN A 119 -18.44 -1.59 -0.15
N ARG A 120 -18.21 -2.91 -0.19
CA ARG A 120 -17.81 -3.71 0.98
C ARG A 120 -16.55 -3.16 1.64
N VAL A 121 -15.52 -2.85 0.86
CA VAL A 121 -14.27 -2.27 1.38
C VAL A 121 -14.53 -0.89 1.97
N ALA A 122 -15.32 -0.03 1.30
CA ALA A 122 -15.67 1.28 1.82
C ALA A 122 -16.41 1.20 3.17
N ASP A 123 -17.32 0.24 3.33
CA ASP A 123 -18.06 0.03 4.57
C ASP A 123 -17.14 -0.44 5.71
N HIS A 124 -16.21 -1.36 5.44
CA HIS A 124 -15.19 -1.73 6.42
C HIS A 124 -14.29 -0.54 6.80
N VAL A 125 -13.90 0.30 5.84
CA VAL A 125 -13.12 1.53 6.13
C VAL A 125 -13.86 2.45 7.10
N ARG A 126 -15.18 2.65 6.92
CA ARG A 126 -16.01 3.45 7.83
C ARG A 126 -16.05 2.84 9.24
N GLN A 127 -16.07 1.51 9.34
CA GLN A 127 -16.08 0.80 10.62
C GLN A 127 -14.76 0.93 11.41
N LEU A 128 -13.64 1.34 10.77
CA LEU A 128 -12.36 1.56 11.45
C LEU A 128 -12.30 2.86 12.30
N GLY A 129 -13.40 3.63 12.33
CA GLY A 129 -13.49 4.88 13.07
C GLY A 129 -12.67 6.01 12.45
N ILE A 130 -12.57 6.02 11.12
CA ILE A 130 -11.88 7.06 10.34
C ILE A 130 -12.91 8.13 10.00
N ALA A 131 -12.57 9.40 10.24
CA ALA A 131 -13.45 10.52 9.92
C ALA A 131 -13.61 10.65 8.38
N ASP A 132 -14.82 10.90 7.91
CA ASP A 132 -15.14 10.91 6.48
C ASP A 132 -14.30 11.95 5.70
N GLU A 133 -14.00 13.10 6.31
CA GLU A 133 -13.17 14.16 5.71
C GLU A 133 -11.71 13.74 5.50
N ALA A 134 -11.25 12.72 6.22
CA ALA A 134 -9.91 12.18 6.06
C ALA A 134 -9.80 11.18 4.91
N VAL A 135 -10.94 10.73 4.35
CA VAL A 135 -11.02 9.66 3.34
C VAL A 135 -11.27 10.25 1.95
N THR A 136 -10.47 9.81 0.98
CA THR A 136 -10.66 10.13 -0.44
C THR A 136 -10.61 8.88 -1.28
N PHE A 137 -11.44 8.83 -2.33
CA PHE A 137 -11.50 7.72 -3.27
C PHE A 137 -10.91 8.18 -4.60
N ALA A 138 -9.89 7.48 -5.09
CA ALA A 138 -9.24 7.81 -6.36
C ALA A 138 -9.02 6.55 -7.19
N ALA A 139 -9.43 6.59 -8.46
CA ALA A 139 -8.98 5.58 -9.42
C ALA A 139 -7.46 5.67 -9.54
N MET A 140 -6.77 4.53 -9.60
CA MET A 140 -5.31 4.53 -9.60
C MET A 140 -4.79 5.26 -10.84
N ASN A 141 -4.09 6.37 -10.63
CA ASN A 141 -3.59 7.20 -11.72
C ASN A 141 -2.57 6.42 -12.55
N ALA A 142 -2.65 6.55 -13.87
CA ALA A 142 -1.76 5.91 -14.84
C ALA A 142 -0.25 6.10 -14.58
N ARG A 143 0.13 7.13 -13.81
CA ARG A 143 1.51 7.53 -13.49
C ARG A 143 2.18 6.64 -12.44
N GLU A 144 1.43 6.02 -11.52
CA GLU A 144 2.01 5.13 -10.49
C GLU A 144 2.27 3.71 -11.01
N ARG A 145 1.81 3.39 -12.24
CA ARG A 145 2.15 2.13 -12.93
C ARG A 145 3.64 2.00 -13.27
N HIS A 146 4.42 3.07 -13.06
CA HIS A 146 5.80 3.20 -13.50
C HIS A 146 6.87 3.21 -12.38
N ILE A 147 6.54 2.91 -11.13
CA ILE A 147 7.57 2.43 -10.19
C ILE A 147 7.78 0.91 -10.42
N LYS A 148 8.13 0.56 -11.66
CA LYS A 148 8.95 -0.63 -11.91
C LYS A 148 10.39 -0.16 -11.77
N GLY A 149 11.25 -1.06 -11.28
CA GLY A 149 12.69 -0.82 -11.14
C GLY A 149 13.34 -0.24 -12.40
N PRO A 150 14.58 0.24 -12.29
CA PRO A 150 15.21 1.11 -13.27
C PRO A 150 15.05 0.55 -14.69
N GLN A 151 14.42 1.34 -15.55
CA GLN A 151 14.48 1.14 -16.99
C GLN A 151 15.85 1.66 -17.46
N GLU A 152 16.46 0.87 -18.36
CA GLU A 152 17.83 0.95 -18.88
C GLU A 152 18.25 2.32 -19.44
#